data_AF-S0KRH1-F1
#
_entry.id   AF-S0KRH1-F1
#
_cell.length_a   1.000
_cell.length_b   1.000
_cell.length_c   1.000
_cell.angle_alpha   90.00
_cell.angle_beta   90.00
_cell.angle_gamma   90.00
#
_symmetry.space_group_name_H-M   'P 1'
#
loop_
_entity.id
_entity.type
_entity.pdbx_description
1 polymer ?
#
loop_
_entity_poly.entity_id
_entity_poly.type
_entity_poly.pdbx_seq_one_letter_code
_entity_poly.pdbx_strand_id
1 'polypeptide(L)'
;MNQPTHQVTSQSKTLELVRSAIVAALYVVITVVLAPISYGAIQVRLSEMFNFMPLYNKRYIWAVTIGVFISNLFSQNGVVDLIVGTLSTLVVLLINVKVTANMTSMKKKMAVSTMICAVSMFTISGELTFLYDAPFFFNWLTIGIGEFIAMAIGAVIIYTVGKKIDLTK
;
A
#
# COMPACT_ATOMS: atom_id res chain seq x y z
N MET A 1 37.86 -28.24 17.79
CA MET A 1 36.39 -28.35 17.67
C MET A 1 35.87 -26.92 17.55
N ASN A 2 35.83 -26.39 16.32
CA ASN A 2 35.47 -25.00 16.05
C ASN A 2 34.02 -24.97 15.57
N GLN A 3 33.09 -24.57 16.44
CA GLN A 3 31.77 -24.13 15.98
C GLN A 3 31.80 -22.60 15.83
N PRO A 4 31.36 -22.05 14.69
CA PRO A 4 31.26 -20.61 14.52
C PRO A 4 30.10 -20.08 15.38
N THR A 5 30.40 -19.07 16.18
CA THR A 5 29.42 -18.27 16.91
C THR A 5 28.44 -17.63 15.92
N HIS A 6 27.21 -18.12 15.90
CA HIS A 6 26.10 -17.48 15.21
C HIS A 6 25.88 -16.09 15.84
N GLN A 7 26.41 -15.04 15.22
CA GLN A 7 26.02 -13.66 15.51
C GLN A 7 24.59 -13.45 15.02
N VAL A 8 23.61 -13.73 15.87
CA VAL A 8 22.26 -13.20 15.72
C VAL A 8 22.36 -11.69 15.96
N THR A 9 22.61 -10.91 14.91
CA THR A 9 22.44 -9.46 14.97
C THR A 9 20.96 -9.18 15.21
N SER A 10 20.57 -9.08 16.48
CA SER A 10 19.35 -8.41 16.90
C SER A 10 19.37 -7.02 16.26
N GLN A 11 18.58 -6.83 15.21
CA GLN A 11 18.37 -5.49 14.65
C GLN A 11 17.81 -4.63 15.80
N SER A 12 18.39 -3.45 16.03
CA SER A 12 17.88 -2.54 17.05
C SER A 12 16.43 -2.19 16.72
N LYS A 13 15.51 -2.33 17.68
CA LYS A 13 14.10 -1.92 17.55
C LYS A 13 13.95 -0.49 17.00
N THR A 14 14.93 0.37 17.29
CA THR A 14 15.01 1.74 16.75
C THR A 14 15.22 1.75 15.24
N LEU A 15 16.10 0.91 14.70
CA LEU A 15 16.38 0.83 13.26
C LEU A 15 15.17 0.29 12.49
N GLU A 16 14.46 -0.67 13.07
CA GLU A 16 13.18 -1.11 12.53
C GLU A 16 12.20 0.06 12.50
N LEU A 17 11.93 0.72 13.62
CA LEU A 17 11.00 1.84 13.66
C LEU A 17 11.33 2.93 12.63
N VAL A 18 12.61 3.28 12.47
CA VAL A 18 13.09 4.24 11.47
C VAL A 18 12.76 3.78 10.03
N ARG A 19 13.00 2.51 9.69
CA ARG A 19 12.65 1.99 8.34
C ARG A 19 11.15 2.07 8.07
N SER A 20 10.31 1.74 9.05
CA SER A 20 8.85 1.86 8.90
C SER A 20 8.43 3.33 8.74
N ALA A 21 9.04 4.24 9.50
CA ALA A 21 8.78 5.68 9.40
C ALA A 21 9.18 6.25 8.04
N ILE A 22 10.31 5.81 7.46
CA ILE A 22 10.74 6.23 6.12
C ILE A 22 9.72 5.78 5.07
N VAL A 23 9.22 4.56 5.15
CA VAL A 23 8.19 4.05 4.21
C VAL A 23 6.90 4.85 4.32
N ALA A 24 6.43 5.10 5.55
CA ALA A 24 5.26 5.94 5.78
C ALA A 24 5.46 7.37 5.24
N ALA A 25 6.63 7.97 5.47
CA ALA A 25 6.97 9.30 4.97
C ALA A 25 7.02 9.34 3.44
N LEU A 26 7.63 8.34 2.79
CA LEU A 26 7.66 8.23 1.33
C LEU A 26 6.24 8.07 0.76
N TYR A 27 5.40 7.26 1.40
CA TYR A 27 4.00 7.12 1.03
C TYR A 27 3.32 8.50 1.03
N VAL A 28 3.41 9.24 2.14
CA VAL A 28 2.79 10.57 2.28
C VAL A 28 3.32 11.56 1.26
N VAL A 29 4.65 11.66 1.10
CA VAL A 29 5.27 12.59 0.15
C VAL A 29 4.82 12.31 -1.28
N ILE A 30 4.79 11.04 -1.70
CA ILE A 30 4.34 10.68 -3.04
C ILE A 30 2.87 11.05 -3.23
N THR A 31 1.99 10.74 -2.26
CA THR A 31 0.56 11.08 -2.36
C THR A 31 0.33 12.60 -2.43
N VAL A 32 1.01 13.37 -1.59
CA VAL A 32 0.80 14.82 -1.47
C VAL A 32 1.41 15.57 -2.66
N VAL A 33 2.62 15.20 -3.09
CA VAL A 33 3.26 15.83 -4.26
C VAL A 33 2.47 15.52 -5.54
N LEU A 34 1.96 14.29 -5.65
CA LEU A 34 1.09 13.89 -6.76
C LEU A 34 -0.39 14.09 -6.44
N ALA A 35 -0.75 15.02 -5.54
CA ALA A 35 -2.15 15.26 -5.14
C ALA A 35 -3.11 15.47 -6.33
N PRO A 36 -2.76 16.23 -7.40
CA PRO A 36 -3.67 16.41 -8.55
C PRO A 36 -4.02 15.10 -9.26
N ILE A 37 -3.11 14.13 -9.23
CA ILE A 37 -3.29 12.81 -9.84
C ILE A 37 -3.87 11.81 -8.83
N SER A 38 -3.50 11.94 -7.55
CA SER A 38 -3.89 11.03 -6.46
C SER A 38 -5.33 11.25 -5.99
N TYR A 39 -5.86 12.48 -6.12
CA TYR A 39 -7.23 12.85 -5.73
C TYR A 39 -8.07 13.38 -6.92
N GLY A 40 -7.58 13.23 -8.15
CA GLY A 40 -8.28 13.68 -9.36
C GLY A 40 -9.48 12.81 -9.74
N ALA A 41 -10.11 13.10 -10.88
CA ALA A 41 -11.25 12.30 -11.39
C ALA A 41 -10.84 10.85 -11.74
N ILE A 42 -9.65 10.68 -12.29
CA ILE A 42 -9.00 9.36 -12.45
C ILE A 42 -7.95 9.28 -11.34
N GLN A 43 -8.35 8.75 -10.19
CA GLN A 43 -7.49 8.66 -9.01
C GLN A 43 -6.40 7.61 -9.24
N VAL A 44 -5.17 8.07 -9.46
CA VAL A 44 -3.99 7.21 -9.57
C VAL A 44 -3.07 7.52 -8.40
N ARG A 45 -3.17 6.71 -7.35
CA ARG A 45 -2.35 6.89 -6.15
C ARG A 45 -1.11 6.01 -6.24
N LEU A 46 -0.04 6.57 -6.80
CA LEU A 46 1.21 5.85 -7.01
C LEU A 46 1.83 5.32 -5.69
N SER A 47 1.54 5.94 -4.55
CA SER A 47 1.97 5.50 -3.22
C SER A 47 1.36 4.16 -2.78
N GLU A 48 0.24 3.72 -3.37
CA GLU A 48 -0.32 2.38 -3.11
C GLU A 48 0.64 1.26 -3.53
N MET A 49 1.70 1.55 -4.32
CA MET A 49 2.79 0.59 -4.58
C MET A 49 3.40 0.01 -3.29
N PHE A 50 3.38 0.76 -2.18
CA PHE A 50 3.92 0.29 -0.91
C PHE A 50 3.07 -0.83 -0.30
N ASN A 51 1.87 -1.12 -0.82
CA ASN A 51 1.08 -2.30 -0.46
C ASN A 51 1.77 -3.64 -0.77
N PHE A 52 2.81 -3.64 -1.62
CA PHE A 52 3.66 -4.83 -1.81
C PHE A 52 4.67 -5.03 -0.68
N MET A 53 4.99 -4.01 0.10
CA MET A 53 6.01 -4.10 1.14
C MET A 53 5.63 -5.07 2.29
N PRO A 54 4.36 -5.13 2.74
CA PRO A 54 3.86 -6.18 3.62
C PRO A 54 4.10 -7.62 3.16
N LEU A 55 4.27 -7.86 1.86
CA LEU A 55 4.57 -9.20 1.32
C LEU A 55 5.98 -9.68 1.69
N TYR A 56 6.90 -8.74 1.94
CA TYR A 56 8.25 -9.01 2.40
C TYR A 56 8.32 -9.09 3.93
N ASN A 57 7.69 -8.15 4.62
CA ASN A 57 7.63 -8.15 6.09
C ASN A 57 6.33 -7.53 6.59
N LYS A 58 5.60 -8.26 7.45
CA LYS A 58 4.30 -7.87 8.00
C LYS A 58 4.34 -6.55 8.79
N ARG A 59 5.51 -6.12 9.27
CA ARG A 59 5.68 -4.82 9.95
C ARG A 59 5.29 -3.63 9.08
N TYR A 60 5.42 -3.75 7.76
CA TYR A 60 5.11 -2.67 6.83
C TYR A 60 3.61 -2.45 6.67
N ILE A 61 2.75 -3.35 7.18
CA ILE A 61 1.30 -3.13 7.25
C ILE A 61 1.03 -1.83 8.01
N TRP A 62 1.61 -1.69 9.21
CA TRP A 62 1.47 -0.49 10.02
C TRP A 62 2.08 0.75 9.38
N ALA A 63 3.23 0.61 8.71
CA ALA A 63 3.87 1.72 8.01
C ALA A 63 2.96 2.29 6.91
N VAL A 64 2.37 1.41 6.09
CA VAL A 64 1.48 1.84 5.01
C VAL A 64 0.16 2.37 5.56
N THR A 65 -0.46 1.73 6.54
CA THR A 65 -1.69 2.23 7.16
C THR A 65 -1.51 3.63 7.77
N ILE A 66 -0.40 3.88 8.46
CA ILE A 66 -0.08 5.22 8.98
C ILE A 66 0.16 6.21 7.83
N GLY A 67 0.83 5.78 6.76
CA GLY A 67 1.03 6.59 5.55
C GLY A 67 -0.30 7.02 4.92
N VAL A 68 -1.24 6.08 4.73
CA VAL A 68 -2.58 6.33 4.22
C VAL A 68 -3.31 7.33 5.11
N PHE A 69 -3.34 7.08 6.41
CA PHE A 69 -3.97 7.95 7.41
C PHE A 69 -3.47 9.38 7.32
N ILE A 70 -2.14 9.57 7.32
CA ILE A 70 -1.53 10.91 7.25
C ILE A 70 -1.82 11.55 5.89
N SER A 71 -1.73 10.80 4.79
CA SER A 71 -2.01 11.36 3.46
C SER A 71 -3.46 11.81 3.32
N ASN A 72 -4.41 11.04 3.87
CA ASN A 72 -5.83 11.38 3.80
C ASN A 72 -6.21 12.59 4.66
N LEU A 73 -5.37 13.02 5.61
CA LEU A 73 -5.55 14.33 6.27
C LEU A 73 -5.47 15.50 5.28
N PHE A 74 -4.78 15.31 4.15
CA PHE A 74 -4.66 16.29 3.08
C PHE A 74 -5.66 16.05 1.94
N SER A 75 -6.55 15.07 2.08
CA SER A 75 -7.58 14.77 1.07
C SER A 75 -8.70 15.82 1.09
N GLN A 76 -9.24 16.10 -0.10
CA GLN A 76 -10.36 17.05 -0.27
C GLN A 76 -11.69 16.49 0.25
N ASN A 77 -11.79 15.17 0.38
CA ASN A 77 -13.01 14.47 0.83
C ASN A 77 -13.22 14.50 2.36
N GLY A 78 -12.30 15.12 3.10
CA GLY A 78 -12.43 15.35 4.53
C GLY A 78 -12.25 14.10 5.40
N VAL A 79 -12.88 14.10 6.58
CA VAL A 79 -12.69 13.05 7.61
C VAL A 79 -13.24 11.68 7.18
N VAL A 80 -14.20 11.66 6.25
CA VAL A 80 -14.82 10.41 5.76
C VAL A 80 -13.78 9.57 5.01
N ASP A 81 -13.07 10.15 4.03
CA ASP A 81 -12.01 9.46 3.27
C ASP A 81 -10.84 9.04 4.17
N LEU A 82 -10.57 9.83 5.21
CA LEU A 82 -9.57 9.45 6.21
C LEU A 82 -9.96 8.16 6.95
N ILE A 83 -11.19 8.05 7.45
CA ILE A 83 -11.63 6.86 8.20
C ILE A 83 -11.84 5.68 7.26
N VAL A 84 -12.62 5.89 6.20
CA VAL A 84 -13.00 4.84 5.24
C VAL A 84 -11.78 4.34 4.47
N GLY A 85 -10.96 5.24 3.94
CA GLY A 85 -9.74 4.90 3.22
C GLY A 85 -8.73 4.16 4.10
N THR A 86 -8.42 4.69 5.30
CA THR A 86 -7.45 4.03 6.21
C THR A 86 -7.92 2.66 6.65
N LEU A 87 -9.20 2.53 7.05
CA LEU A 87 -9.75 1.26 7.53
C LEU A 87 -9.84 0.25 6.39
N SER A 88 -10.27 0.69 5.20
CA SER A 88 -10.34 -0.16 4.02
C SER A 88 -8.96 -0.70 3.66
N THR A 89 -7.95 0.19 3.54
CA THR A 89 -6.58 -0.25 3.24
C THR A 89 -6.02 -1.20 4.28
N LEU A 90 -6.26 -0.96 5.58
CA LEU A 90 -5.84 -1.88 6.64
C LEU A 90 -6.46 -3.28 6.46
N VAL A 91 -7.78 -3.34 6.24
CA VAL A 91 -8.49 -4.62 6.03
C VAL A 91 -7.97 -5.33 4.77
N VAL A 92 -7.81 -4.58 3.68
CA VAL A 92 -7.33 -5.09 2.39
C VAL A 92 -5.90 -5.63 2.52
N LEU A 93 -5.01 -4.92 3.23
CA LEU A 93 -3.64 -5.38 3.49
C LEU A 93 -3.61 -6.66 4.32
N LEU A 94 -4.46 -6.76 5.36
CA LEU A 94 -4.57 -7.97 6.17
C LEU A 94 -5.07 -9.16 5.35
N ILE A 95 -6.10 -8.96 4.53
CA ILE A 95 -6.61 -9.99 3.61
C ILE A 95 -5.52 -10.38 2.61
N ASN A 96 -4.85 -9.40 2.01
CA ASN A 96 -3.81 -9.62 1.02
C ASN A 96 -2.65 -10.46 1.59
N VAL A 97 -2.14 -10.12 2.78
CA VAL A 97 -1.09 -10.89 3.45
C VAL A 97 -1.57 -12.30 3.79
N LYS A 98 -2.84 -12.48 4.19
CA LYS A 98 -3.41 -13.80 4.49
C LYS A 98 -3.56 -14.67 3.24
N VAL A 99 -4.08 -14.11 2.14
CA VAL A 99 -4.25 -14.82 0.85
C VAL A 99 -2.90 -15.17 0.23
N THR A 100 -1.91 -14.27 0.33
CA THR A 100 -0.57 -14.49 -0.24
C THR A 100 0.36 -15.31 0.67
N ALA A 101 -0.07 -15.66 1.89
CA ALA A 101 0.75 -16.42 2.85
C ALA A 101 1.20 -17.79 2.32
N ASN A 102 0.32 -18.48 1.60
CA ASN A 102 0.58 -19.83 1.07
C ASN A 102 1.27 -19.83 -0.31
N MET A 103 1.55 -18.65 -0.87
CA MET A 103 2.17 -18.53 -2.19
C MET A 103 3.69 -18.51 -2.07
N THR A 104 4.39 -19.30 -2.89
CA THR A 104 5.86 -19.38 -2.89
C THR A 104 6.51 -18.39 -3.87
N SER A 105 5.82 -18.01 -4.94
CA SER A 105 6.36 -17.11 -5.97
C SER A 105 6.01 -15.64 -5.70
N MET A 106 7.02 -14.79 -5.55
CA MET A 106 6.84 -13.35 -5.33
C MET A 106 6.04 -12.68 -6.47
N LYS A 107 6.29 -13.07 -7.73
CA LYS A 107 5.53 -12.55 -8.88
C LYS A 107 4.04 -12.86 -8.78
N LYS A 108 3.69 -14.08 -8.33
CA LYS A 108 2.29 -14.46 -8.10
C LYS A 108 1.68 -13.67 -6.95
N LYS A 109 2.42 -13.46 -5.85
CA LYS A 109 1.96 -12.62 -4.74
C LYS A 109 1.60 -11.21 -5.22
N MET A 110 2.51 -10.57 -5.96
CA MET A 110 2.32 -9.20 -6.45
C MET A 110 1.15 -9.09 -7.44
N ALA A 111 0.98 -10.07 -8.34
CA ALA A 111 -0.17 -10.09 -9.25
C ALA A 111 -1.50 -10.22 -8.50
N VAL A 112 -1.56 -11.08 -7.49
CA VAL A 112 -2.76 -11.28 -6.66
C VAL A 112 -3.04 -10.06 -5.79
N SER A 113 -2.01 -9.46 -5.18
CA SER A 113 -2.14 -8.21 -4.44
C SER A 113 -2.66 -7.07 -5.30
N THR A 114 -2.17 -6.95 -6.54
CA THR A 114 -2.64 -5.94 -7.50
C THR A 114 -4.13 -6.10 -7.76
N MET A 115 -4.60 -7.34 -7.99
CA MET A 115 -6.01 -7.62 -8.22
C MET A 115 -6.86 -7.33 -6.98
N ILE A 116 -6.40 -7.75 -5.80
CA ILE A 116 -7.11 -7.49 -4.53
C ILE A 116 -7.24 -5.99 -4.28
N CYS A 117 -6.15 -5.22 -4.43
CA CYS A 117 -6.16 -3.77 -4.26
C CYS A 117 -7.06 -3.08 -5.29
N ALA A 118 -6.96 -3.44 -6.58
CA ALA A 118 -7.82 -2.87 -7.62
C ALA A 118 -9.31 -3.14 -7.37
N VAL A 119 -9.68 -4.35 -6.96
CA VAL A 119 -11.07 -4.67 -6.61
C VAL A 119 -11.52 -3.87 -5.39
N SER A 120 -10.65 -3.74 -4.36
CA SER A 120 -10.97 -3.07 -3.10
C SER A 120 -11.37 -1.60 -3.23
N MET A 121 -11.08 -0.98 -4.37
CA MET A 121 -11.55 0.36 -4.74
C MET A 121 -13.07 0.50 -4.80
N PHE A 122 -13.84 -0.60 -4.69
CA PHE A 122 -15.29 -0.54 -4.48
C PHE A 122 -15.65 0.26 -3.22
N THR A 123 -14.78 0.25 -2.20
CA THR A 123 -15.05 0.94 -0.93
C THR A 123 -14.96 2.45 -1.11
N ILE A 124 -13.90 2.93 -1.78
CA ILE A 124 -13.71 4.36 -2.09
C ILE A 124 -14.76 4.83 -3.10
N SER A 125 -15.08 4.02 -4.12
CA SER A 125 -16.17 4.35 -5.05
C SER A 125 -17.53 4.46 -4.34
N GLY A 126 -17.80 3.57 -3.39
CA GLY A 126 -19.03 3.61 -2.58
C GLY A 126 -19.14 4.89 -1.76
N GLU A 127 -18.04 5.32 -1.15
CA GLU A 127 -17.96 6.60 -0.47
C GLU A 127 -18.23 7.77 -1.42
N LEU A 128 -17.56 7.80 -2.58
CA LEU A 128 -17.72 8.89 -3.55
C LEU A 128 -19.14 8.98 -4.11
N THR A 129 -19.78 7.83 -4.31
CA THR A 129 -21.19 7.74 -4.72
C THR A 129 -22.10 8.30 -3.63
N PHE A 130 -21.84 7.98 -2.36
CA PHE A 130 -22.63 8.48 -1.24
C PHE A 130 -22.47 9.99 -1.01
N LEU A 131 -21.25 10.52 -1.17
CA LEU A 131 -20.96 11.94 -0.93
C LEU A 131 -21.36 12.86 -2.08
N TYR A 132 -21.19 12.41 -3.33
CA TYR A 132 -21.34 13.27 -4.52
C TYR A 132 -22.43 12.80 -5.50
N ASP A 133 -23.24 11.80 -5.11
CA ASP A 133 -24.30 11.18 -5.94
C ASP A 133 -23.79 10.71 -7.31
N ALA A 134 -22.51 10.34 -7.35
CA ALA A 134 -21.80 10.01 -8.57
C ALA A 134 -22.04 8.55 -8.99
N PRO A 135 -22.00 8.22 -10.30
CA PRO A 135 -22.28 6.87 -10.78
C PRO A 135 -21.25 5.86 -10.28
N PHE A 136 -21.67 4.99 -9.35
CA PHE A 136 -20.82 4.01 -8.67
C PHE A 136 -19.96 3.15 -9.62
N PHE A 137 -20.57 2.55 -10.65
CA PHE A 137 -19.85 1.66 -11.56
C PHE A 137 -18.80 2.40 -12.39
N PHE A 138 -19.07 3.65 -12.77
CA PHE A 138 -18.13 4.47 -13.53
C PHE A 138 -16.95 4.90 -12.66
N ASN A 139 -17.20 5.36 -11.42
CA ASN A 139 -16.16 5.70 -10.47
C ASN A 139 -15.32 4.48 -10.06
N TRP A 140 -15.98 3.35 -9.82
CA TRP A 140 -15.29 2.13 -9.45
C TRP A 140 -14.36 1.65 -10.56
N LEU A 141 -14.81 1.70 -11.81
CA LEU A 141 -13.98 1.31 -12.95
C LEU A 141 -12.81 2.27 -13.15
N THR A 142 -13.03 3.58 -13.07
CA THR A 142 -11.98 4.59 -13.28
C THR A 142 -10.93 4.56 -12.16
N ILE A 143 -11.35 4.53 -10.90
CA ILE A 143 -10.46 4.43 -9.73
C ILE A 143 -9.77 3.07 -9.71
N GLY A 144 -10.50 1.98 -10.00
CA GLY A 144 -9.94 0.63 -10.06
C GLY A 144 -8.88 0.48 -11.15
N ILE A 145 -9.07 1.09 -12.32
CA ILE A 145 -8.05 1.16 -13.38
C ILE A 145 -6.85 1.97 -12.90
N GLY A 146 -7.08 3.11 -12.24
CA GLY A 146 -6.00 3.95 -11.73
C GLY A 146 -5.13 3.22 -10.71
N GLU A 147 -5.78 2.51 -9.78
CA GLU A 147 -5.11 1.64 -8.81
C GLU A 147 -4.35 0.50 -9.48
N PHE A 148 -4.95 -0.15 -10.49
CA PHE A 148 -4.27 -1.21 -11.23
C PHE A 148 -2.99 -0.69 -11.91
N ILE A 149 -3.02 0.50 -12.50
CA ILE A 149 -1.85 1.14 -13.11
C ILE A 149 -0.80 1.46 -12.05
N ALA A 150 -1.19 2.08 -10.94
CA ALA A 150 -0.29 2.40 -9.82
C ALA A 150 0.41 1.15 -9.27
N MET A 151 -0.35 0.09 -9.05
CA MET A 151 0.13 -1.20 -8.56
C MET A 151 0.98 -1.92 -9.60
N ALA A 152 0.66 -1.86 -10.90
CA ALA A 152 1.48 -2.46 -11.95
C ALA A 152 2.86 -1.79 -12.05
N ILE A 153 2.90 -0.45 -12.03
CA ILE A 153 4.15 0.33 -12.00
C ILE A 153 4.91 0.02 -10.71
N GLY A 154 4.21 0.06 -9.58
CA GLY A 154 4.72 -0.29 -8.26
C GLY A 154 5.34 -1.67 -8.21
N ALA A 155 4.75 -2.65 -8.89
CA ALA A 155 5.23 -4.00 -8.92
C ALA A 155 6.61 -4.09 -9.58
N VAL A 156 6.83 -3.38 -10.69
CA VAL A 156 8.13 -3.34 -11.36
C VAL A 156 9.18 -2.65 -10.47
N ILE A 157 8.82 -1.54 -9.84
CA ILE A 157 9.71 -0.76 -8.95
C ILE A 157 10.11 -1.59 -7.74
N ILE A 158 9.14 -2.05 -6.95
CA ILE A 158 9.37 -2.79 -5.70
C ILE A 158 10.07 -4.12 -5.97
N TYR A 159 9.73 -4.83 -7.07
CA TYR A 159 10.44 -6.05 -7.43
C TYR A 159 11.93 -5.79 -7.77
N THR A 160 12.22 -4.69 -8.47
CA THR A 160 13.59 -4.31 -8.81
C THR A 160 14.37 -3.86 -7.58
N VAL A 161 13.74 -3.07 -6.70
CA VAL A 161 14.32 -2.64 -5.43
C VAL A 161 14.58 -3.84 -4.52
N GLY A 162 13.63 -4.78 -4.40
CA GLY A 162 13.76 -5.99 -3.59
C GLY A 162 14.83 -6.97 -4.07
N LYS A 163 15.33 -6.82 -5.31
CA LYS A 163 16.52 -7.53 -5.79
C LYS A 163 17.84 -6.89 -5.33
N LYS A 164 17.84 -5.59 -5.05
CA LYS A 164 19.03 -4.80 -4.68
C LYS A 164 19.12 -4.53 -3.18
N ILE A 165 17.97 -4.47 -2.51
CA ILE A 165 17.84 -4.15 -1.09
C ILE A 165 17.11 -5.30 -0.41
N ASP A 166 17.64 -5.76 0.72
CA ASP A 166 16.99 -6.78 1.56
C ASP A 166 15.82 -6.15 2.32
N LEU A 167 14.62 -6.21 1.71
CA LEU A 167 13.37 -5.69 2.28
C LEU A 167 12.81 -6.58 3.41
N THR A 168 13.45 -7.72 3.72
CA THR A 168 12.98 -8.62 4.78
C THR A 168 13.44 -8.19 6.18
N LYS A 169 14.51 -7.39 6.27
CA LYS A 169 15.06 -6.83 7.51
C LYS A 169 14.46 -5.46 7.80
#